data_AF-A0A2N0WSV0-F1
#
_entry.id   AF-A0A2N0WSV0-F1
#
_cell.length_a   1.000
_cell.length_b   1.000
_cell.length_c   1.000
_cell.angle_alpha   90.00
_cell.angle_beta   90.00
_cell.angle_gamma   90.00
#
_symmetry.space_group_name_H-M   'P 1'
#
loop_
_entity.id
_entity.type
_entity.pdbx_description
1 polymer ?
#
loop_
_entity_poly.entity_id
_entity_poly.type
_entity_poly.pdbx_seq_one_letter_code
_entity_poly.pdbx_strand_id
1 'polypeptide(L)'
;MSELETTISLSSKDDAAKTNALIAYGLMGVGLFTGIFWVIGAIWAMVKKDDAVGTLFEDHYSNIINIFWWGLGLSIIGFILLFFVVGYFVLLAVWFWSVYKLIKGFSKITSNKPYNS
;
A
#
# COMPACT_ATOMS: atom_id res chain seq x y z
N MET A 1 -23.56 29.38 2.04
CA MET A 1 -23.21 28.31 3.00
C MET A 1 -23.15 26.91 2.36
N SER A 2 -23.63 26.72 1.12
CA SER A 2 -23.51 25.45 0.38
C SER A 2 -22.09 25.17 -0.16
N GLU A 3 -21.34 26.19 -0.57
CA GLU A 3 -19.98 25.99 -1.10
C GLU A 3 -18.94 25.61 -0.03
N LEU A 4 -19.18 25.97 1.24
CA LEU A 4 -18.28 25.65 2.36
C LEU A 4 -18.50 24.23 2.91
N GLU A 5 -19.70 23.65 2.78
CA GLU A 5 -19.95 22.25 3.15
C GLU A 5 -19.34 21.28 2.12
N THR A 6 -19.37 21.63 0.84
CA THR A 6 -18.71 20.85 -0.22
C THR A 6 -17.20 20.73 0.01
N THR A 7 -16.56 21.70 0.68
CA THR A 7 -15.13 21.63 0.99
C THR A 7 -14.76 20.72 2.17
N ILE A 8 -15.73 20.27 2.97
CA ILE A 8 -15.48 19.41 4.15
C ILE A 8 -15.77 17.93 3.85
N SER A 9 -16.64 17.64 2.89
CA SER A 9 -16.88 16.28 2.39
C SER A 9 -15.90 15.90 1.28
N LEU A 10 -15.39 14.67 1.30
CA LEU A 10 -14.57 14.13 0.22
C LEU A 10 -15.27 14.29 -1.13
N SER A 11 -14.51 14.64 -2.17
CA SER A 11 -15.05 14.67 -3.54
C SER A 11 -15.31 13.24 -4.02
N SER A 12 -16.13 13.07 -5.06
CA SER A 12 -16.35 11.75 -5.68
C SER A 12 -15.03 11.12 -6.18
N LYS A 13 -14.08 11.96 -6.60
CA LYS A 13 -12.73 11.53 -7.01
C LYS A 13 -11.92 11.02 -5.81
N ASP A 14 -12.00 11.71 -4.67
CA ASP A 14 -11.35 11.26 -3.44
C ASP A 14 -11.95 9.94 -2.92
N ASP A 15 -13.27 9.77 -2.97
CA ASP A 15 -13.93 8.53 -2.57
C ASP A 15 -13.53 7.34 -3.45
N ALA A 16 -13.43 7.56 -4.77
CA ALA A 16 -12.94 6.56 -5.70
C ALA A 16 -11.46 6.21 -5.44
N ALA A 17 -10.61 7.22 -5.20
CA ALA A 17 -9.20 7.01 -4.87
C ALA A 17 -9.04 6.25 -3.54
N LYS A 18 -9.83 6.59 -2.52
CA LYS A 18 -9.87 5.89 -1.23
C LYS A 18 -10.24 4.43 -1.39
N THR A 19 -11.33 4.17 -2.11
CA THR A 19 -11.85 2.81 -2.32
C THR A 19 -10.84 1.93 -3.06
N ASN A 20 -10.26 2.44 -4.14
CA ASN A 20 -9.27 1.71 -4.92
C ASN A 20 -7.98 1.44 -4.13
N ALA A 21 -7.52 2.38 -3.29
CA ALA A 21 -6.37 2.16 -2.41
C ALA A 21 -6.68 1.14 -1.29
N LEU A 22 -7.90 1.14 -0.73
CA LEU A 22 -8.34 0.11 0.21
C LEU A 22 -8.34 -1.29 -0.43
N ILE A 23 -8.82 -1.41 -1.67
CA ILE A 23 -8.76 -2.67 -2.43
C ILE A 23 -7.29 -3.12 -2.59
N ALA A 24 -6.40 -2.22 -2.99
CA ALA A 24 -4.98 -2.52 -3.12
C ALA A 24 -4.35 -2.96 -1.79
N TYR A 25 -4.62 -2.27 -0.68
CA TYR A 25 -4.15 -2.68 0.65
C TYR A 25 -4.67 -4.07 1.05
N GLY A 26 -5.95 -4.35 0.79
CA GLY A 26 -6.56 -5.65 1.05
C GLY A 26 -5.90 -6.77 0.25
N LEU A 27 -5.72 -6.56 -1.06
CA LEU A 27 -5.04 -7.51 -1.95
C LEU A 27 -3.59 -7.74 -1.51
N MET A 28 -2.84 -6.68 -1.20
CA MET A 28 -1.47 -6.80 -0.68
C MET A 28 -1.41 -7.53 0.67
N GLY A 29 -2.37 -7.28 1.55
CA GLY A 29 -2.49 -7.97 2.85
C GLY A 29 -2.71 -9.48 2.71
N VAL A 30 -3.66 -9.90 1.85
CA VAL A 30 -3.85 -11.31 1.50
C VAL A 30 -2.63 -11.87 0.76
N GLY A 31 -2.04 -11.05 -0.10
CA GLY A 31 -0.83 -11.31 -0.87
C GLY A 31 0.37 -11.67 -0.02
N LEU A 32 0.51 -11.07 1.16
CA LEU A 32 1.62 -11.33 2.06
C LEU A 32 1.72 -12.80 2.48
N PHE A 33 0.58 -13.53 2.51
CA PHE A 33 0.53 -14.94 2.89
C PHE A 33 0.42 -15.90 1.70
N THR A 34 0.02 -15.39 0.53
CA THR A 34 -0.30 -16.22 -0.65
C THR A 34 0.66 -16.01 -1.83
N GLY A 35 1.44 -14.93 -1.83
CA GLY A 35 2.32 -14.52 -2.93
C GLY A 35 1.57 -13.96 -4.14
N ILE A 36 0.59 -14.69 -4.68
CA ILE A 36 -0.10 -14.28 -5.93
C ILE A 36 -0.86 -12.95 -5.77
N PHE A 37 -1.57 -12.77 -4.66
CA PHE A 37 -2.32 -11.53 -4.40
C PHE A 37 -1.40 -10.33 -4.12
N TRP A 38 -0.11 -10.56 -3.79
CA TRP A 38 0.87 -9.48 -3.61
C TRP A 38 1.12 -8.78 -4.94
N VAL A 39 1.32 -9.58 -5.99
CA VAL A 39 1.52 -9.06 -7.35
C VAL A 39 0.23 -8.40 -7.87
N ILE A 40 -0.93 -9.04 -7.68
CA ILE A 40 -2.23 -8.49 -8.12
C ILE A 40 -2.50 -7.14 -7.43
N GLY A 41 -2.31 -7.04 -6.12
CA GLY A 41 -2.52 -5.81 -5.36
C GLY A 41 -1.57 -4.68 -5.76
N ALA A 42 -0.31 -5.01 -6.04
CA ALA A 42 0.67 -4.05 -6.53
C ALA A 42 0.32 -3.53 -7.94
N ILE A 43 -0.06 -4.42 -8.87
CA ILE A 43 -0.50 -4.05 -10.21
C ILE A 43 -1.75 -3.17 -10.14
N TRP A 44 -2.72 -3.54 -9.30
CA TRP A 44 -3.91 -2.72 -9.07
C TRP A 44 -3.54 -1.30 -8.65
N ALA A 45 -2.63 -1.15 -7.68
CA ALA A 45 -2.16 0.16 -7.25
C ALA A 45 -1.42 0.93 -8.35
N MET A 46 -0.58 0.27 -9.16
CA MET A 46 0.12 0.91 -10.28
C MET A 46 -0.87 1.43 -11.33
N VAL A 47 -1.86 0.62 -11.71
CA VAL A 47 -2.88 1.00 -12.71
C VAL A 47 -3.76 2.14 -12.21
N LYS A 48 -4.10 2.15 -10.91
CA LYS A 48 -5.01 3.15 -10.32
C LYS A 48 -4.32 4.40 -9.80
N LYS A 49 -2.99 4.46 -9.84
CA LYS A 49 -2.24 5.62 -9.32
C LYS A 49 -2.58 6.90 -10.08
N ASP A 50 -2.64 6.85 -11.41
CA ASP A 50 -2.85 8.05 -12.24
C ASP A 50 -4.25 8.63 -12.04
N ASP A 51 -5.26 7.78 -11.78
CA ASP A 51 -6.62 8.19 -11.43
C ASP A 51 -6.67 8.98 -10.11
N ALA A 52 -5.73 8.74 -9.20
CA ALA A 52 -5.66 9.34 -7.86
C ALA A 52 -4.87 10.65 -7.80
N VAL A 53 -4.28 11.13 -8.90
CA VAL A 53 -3.47 12.36 -8.91
C VAL A 53 -4.29 13.56 -8.45
N GLY A 54 -3.76 14.33 -7.49
CA GLY A 54 -4.41 15.50 -6.89
C GLY A 54 -5.51 15.16 -5.89
N THR A 55 -5.69 13.89 -5.52
CA THR A 55 -6.59 13.48 -4.43
C THR A 55 -5.87 13.45 -3.09
N LEU A 56 -6.63 13.46 -2.00
CA LEU A 56 -6.09 13.28 -0.65
C LEU A 56 -5.37 11.93 -0.48
N PHE A 57 -5.68 10.92 -1.30
CA PHE A 57 -5.21 9.56 -1.13
C PHE A 57 -4.13 9.13 -2.14
N GLU A 58 -3.61 10.06 -2.95
CA GLU A 58 -2.58 9.78 -3.97
C GLU A 58 -1.33 9.08 -3.37
N ASP A 59 -0.90 9.51 -2.19
CA ASP A 59 0.32 9.03 -1.55
C ASP A 59 0.21 7.61 -0.99
N HIS A 60 -1.00 7.10 -0.78
CA HIS A 60 -1.23 5.69 -0.45
C HIS A 60 -0.80 4.75 -1.57
N TYR A 61 -1.06 5.12 -2.84
CA TYR A 61 -0.63 4.33 -3.99
C TYR A 61 0.89 4.26 -4.06
N SER A 62 1.56 5.41 -3.88
CA SER A 62 3.02 5.46 -3.82
C SER A 62 3.57 4.60 -2.66
N ASN A 63 2.91 4.61 -1.50
CA ASN A 63 3.28 3.73 -0.40
C ASN A 63 3.14 2.23 -0.77
N ILE A 64 2.02 1.83 -1.38
CA ILE A 64 1.75 0.44 -1.76
C ILE A 64 2.79 -0.06 -2.78
N ILE A 65 3.05 0.76 -3.81
CA ILE A 65 4.04 0.45 -4.85
C ILE A 65 5.44 0.33 -4.25
N ASN A 66 5.80 1.20 -3.31
CA ASN A 66 7.07 1.11 -2.59
C ASN A 66 7.17 -0.16 -1.73
N ILE A 67 6.09 -0.55 -1.03
CA ILE A 67 6.04 -1.80 -0.27
C ILE A 67 6.31 -2.99 -1.21
N PHE A 68 5.66 -3.00 -2.38
CA PHE A 68 5.86 -4.05 -3.37
C PHE A 68 7.32 -4.16 -3.82
N TRP A 69 7.93 -3.08 -4.30
CA TRP A 69 9.28 -3.14 -4.88
C TRP A 69 10.36 -3.44 -3.84
N TRP A 70 10.31 -2.80 -2.67
CA TRP A 70 11.24 -3.10 -1.59
C TRP A 70 11.01 -4.50 -1.01
N GLY A 71 9.75 -4.89 -0.82
CA GLY A 71 9.39 -6.22 -0.35
C GLY A 71 9.87 -7.30 -1.30
N LEU A 72 9.64 -7.14 -2.61
CA LEU A 72 10.07 -8.07 -3.65
C LEU A 72 11.61 -8.14 -3.73
N GLY A 73 12.27 -7.00 -3.85
CA GLY A 73 13.74 -6.93 -3.97
C GLY A 73 14.45 -7.51 -2.76
N LEU A 74 14.06 -7.11 -1.54
CA LEU A 74 14.67 -7.62 -0.32
C LEU A 74 14.31 -9.08 -0.05
N SER A 75 13.13 -9.56 -0.49
CA SER A 75 12.78 -10.98 -0.40
C SER A 75 13.62 -11.83 -1.35
N ILE A 76 13.90 -11.36 -2.57
CA ILE A 76 14.82 -12.03 -3.50
C ILE A 76 16.23 -12.11 -2.89
N ILE A 77 16.73 -11.01 -2.32
CA ILE A 77 18.02 -10.98 -1.63
C ILE A 77 18.02 -11.95 -0.43
N GLY A 78 16.99 -11.90 0.41
CA GLY A 78 16.84 -12.78 1.57
C GLY A 78 16.77 -14.26 1.18
N PHE A 79 16.09 -14.58 0.09
CA PHE A 79 15.99 -15.93 -0.46
C PHE A 79 17.36 -16.45 -0.94
N ILE A 80 18.13 -15.64 -1.67
CA ILE A 80 19.50 -15.98 -2.06
C ILE A 80 20.38 -16.18 -0.82
N LEU A 81 20.17 -15.38 0.23
CA LEU A 81 20.91 -15.49 1.47
C LEU A 81 20.49 -16.66 2.35
N LEU A 82 19.46 -17.45 2.01
CA LEU A 82 19.00 -18.60 2.81
C LEU A 82 20.07 -19.69 2.99
N PHE A 83 21.05 -19.78 2.08
CA PHE A 83 22.22 -20.64 2.27
C PHE A 83 23.02 -20.29 3.54
N PHE A 84 22.81 -19.07 4.05
CA PHE A 84 23.33 -18.57 5.31
C PHE A 84 22.18 -18.32 6.28
N VAL A 85 22.45 -18.44 7.58
CA VAL A 85 21.43 -18.17 8.62
C VAL A 85 20.89 -16.72 8.53
N VAL A 86 21.66 -15.78 7.97
CA VAL A 86 21.26 -14.38 7.80
C VAL A 86 20.04 -14.20 6.87
N GLY A 87 19.82 -15.08 5.88
CA GLY A 87 18.68 -14.97 4.97
C GLY A 87 17.33 -15.01 5.69
N TYR A 88 17.22 -15.85 6.72
CA TYR A 88 16.02 -15.96 7.55
C TYR A 88 15.69 -14.66 8.27
N PHE A 89 16.72 -13.99 8.84
CA PHE A 89 16.53 -12.70 9.52
C PHE A 89 16.15 -11.59 8.54
N VAL A 90 16.71 -11.59 7.33
CA VAL A 90 16.34 -10.63 6.28
C VAL A 90 14.88 -10.82 5.88
N LEU A 91 14.46 -12.05 5.57
CA LEU A 91 13.06 -12.35 5.20
C LEU A 91 12.08 -11.98 6.32
N LEU A 92 12.43 -12.28 7.57
CA LEU A 92 11.60 -11.93 8.72
C LEU A 92 11.49 -10.41 8.91
N ALA A 93 12.59 -9.67 8.75
CA ALA A 93 12.60 -8.22 8.81
C ALA A 93 11.74 -7.59 7.70
N VAL A 94 11.85 -8.10 6.47
CA VAL A 94 11.02 -7.66 5.33
C VAL A 94 9.54 -7.93 5.59
N TRP A 95 9.22 -9.08 6.18
CA TRP A 95 7.85 -9.43 6.53
C TRP A 95 7.27 -8.45 7.57
N PHE A 96 7.96 -8.21 8.69
CA PHE A 96 7.51 -7.25 9.71
C PHE A 96 7.40 -5.83 9.17
N TRP A 97 8.39 -5.40 8.38
CA TRP A 97 8.38 -4.09 7.73
C TRP A 97 7.16 -3.91 6.81
N SER A 98 6.85 -4.94 6.00
CA SER A 98 5.69 -4.95 5.11
C SER A 98 4.38 -4.88 5.89
N VAL A 99 4.23 -5.71 6.94
CA VAL A 99 3.06 -5.70 7.83
C VAL A 99 2.84 -4.31 8.44
N TYR A 100 3.89 -3.73 9.03
CA TYR A 100 3.83 -2.41 9.66
C TYR A 100 3.36 -1.35 8.65
N LYS A 101 3.95 -1.32 7.46
CA LYS A 101 3.63 -0.33 6.42
C LYS A 101 2.21 -0.50 5.87
N LEU A 102 1.73 -1.74 5.72
CA LEU A 102 0.35 -2.03 5.32
C LEU A 102 -0.64 -1.58 6.40
N ILE A 103 -0.41 -1.93 7.66
CA ILE A 103 -1.29 -1.53 8.78
C ILE A 103 -1.31 0.00 8.95
N LYS A 104 -0.15 0.66 8.90
CA LYS A 104 -0.05 2.13 8.96
C LYS A 104 -0.86 2.77 7.84
N GLY A 105 -0.70 2.27 6.62
CA GLY A 105 -1.45 2.74 5.46
C GLY A 105 -2.95 2.55 5.61
N PHE A 106 -3.36 1.34 5.98
CA PHE A 106 -4.76 0.97 6.20
C PHE A 106 -5.43 1.81 7.30
N SER A 107 -4.73 2.03 8.41
CA SER A 107 -5.23 2.87 9.51
C SER A 107 -5.41 4.34 9.11
N LYS A 108 -4.47 4.89 8.34
CA LYS A 108 -4.57 6.28 7.86
C LYS A 108 -5.71 6.47 6.85
N ILE A 109 -5.85 5.56 5.90
CA ILE A 109 -6.89 5.67 4.86
C ILE A 109 -8.30 5.50 5.42
N THR A 110 -8.52 4.59 6.38
CA THR A 110 -9.82 4.45 7.05
C THR A 110 -10.18 5.67 7.91
N SER A 111 -9.17 6.44 8.32
CA SER A 111 -9.32 7.70 9.06
C SER A 111 -9.41 8.94 8.16
N ASN A 112 -9.54 8.80 6.84
CA ASN A 112 -9.53 9.91 5.87
C ASN A 112 -8.28 10.81 5.96
N LYS A 113 -7.10 10.20 6.16
CA LYS A 113 -5.83 10.93 6.22
C LYS A 113 -4.92 10.50 5.07
N PRO A 114 -4.09 11.41 4.53
CA PRO A 114 -3.06 11.04 3.58
C PRO A 114 -1.97 10.22 4.28
N TYR A 115 -1.28 9.37 3.53
CA TYR A 115 -0.23 8.50 4.06
C TYR A 115 0.94 9.29 4.70
N ASN A 116 1.31 10.44 4.16
CA ASN A 116 2.44 11.27 4.59
C ASN A 116 2.06 12.47 5.48
N SER A 117 0.82 12.57 5.98
CA SER A 117 0.47 13.57 7.01
C SER A 117 1.28 13.43 8.28
#